data_AF-A0A1I8BG17-F1
#
_entry.id   AF-A0A1I8BG17-F1
#
_cell.length_a   1.000
_cell.length_b   1.000
_cell.length_c   1.000
_cell.angle_alpha   90.00
_cell.angle_beta   90.00
_cell.angle_gamma   90.00
#
_symmetry.space_group_name_H-M   'P 1'
#
loop_
_entity.id
_entity.type
_entity.pdbx_description
1 polymer ?
#
loop_
_entity_poly.entity_id
_entity_poly.type
_entity_poly.pdbx_seq_one_letter_code
_entity_poly.pdbx_strand_id
1 'polypeptide(L)'
;MAEFPYTCEKTKNGKTRFYFLILNDSLFYGTEAVALDINGRKISNSTIFNGNYIEIQPGFFSKSLNYKIGFNCTKTKELEITKCFKYKNVEAQMGAAFVIDLIKIEEENKENENNYIGQLVRSNSVSILWQFPQVLVITIGEILFSVTGLEFSYSQAAPSMKSVLQALWLLTVFFGNVVDVIISHLEIPDPVAEFFIYATLMFLVIGIFIILAVRYIYVDEHNLEIPDSPEQIEESPEKIKNDLNSTRNRRPTPFILEKENA
;
A
#
# COMPACT_ATOMS: atom_id res chain seq x y z
N MET A 1 -9.63 20.54 -40.12
CA MET A 1 -10.34 20.10 -38.90
C MET A 1 -9.33 19.28 -38.12
N ALA A 2 -8.75 19.82 -37.04
CA ALA A 2 -7.75 19.11 -36.25
C ALA A 2 -8.45 17.99 -35.48
N GLU A 3 -8.15 16.74 -35.84
CA GLU A 3 -8.57 15.56 -35.08
C GLU A 3 -7.95 15.66 -33.68
N PHE A 4 -8.75 15.45 -32.63
CA PHE A 4 -8.33 15.61 -31.23
C PHE A 4 -7.67 14.28 -30.77
N PRO A 5 -6.34 14.09 -30.88
CA PRO A 5 -5.69 12.79 -30.78
C PRO A 5 -5.17 12.57 -29.35
N TYR A 6 -5.98 12.90 -28.35
CA TYR A 6 -5.58 12.78 -26.94
C TYR A 6 -6.43 11.72 -26.25
N THR A 7 -5.77 10.68 -25.74
CA THR A 7 -6.40 9.70 -24.85
C THR A 7 -6.59 10.35 -23.47
N CYS A 8 -7.85 10.60 -23.10
CA CYS A 8 -8.24 11.12 -21.78
C CYS A 8 -8.12 10.06 -20.67
N GLU A 9 -6.95 9.45 -20.54
CA GLU A 9 -6.67 8.46 -19.50
C GLU A 9 -6.10 9.13 -18.24
N LYS A 10 -6.44 8.56 -17.08
CA LYS A 10 -5.78 8.94 -15.83
C LYS A 10 -4.34 8.45 -15.87
N THR A 11 -3.44 9.34 -15.48
CA THR A 11 -2.02 9.05 -15.34
C THR A 11 -1.75 8.00 -14.27
N LYS A 12 -0.87 7.05 -14.57
CA LYS A 12 -0.34 6.12 -13.56
C LYS A 12 0.48 6.90 -12.51
N ASN A 13 0.42 6.46 -11.25
CA ASN A 13 1.21 6.98 -10.12
C ASN A 13 0.98 8.46 -9.75
N GLY A 14 -0.18 9.02 -10.12
CA GLY A 14 -0.55 10.38 -9.70
C GLY A 14 0.26 11.49 -10.36
N LYS A 15 0.96 11.20 -11.47
CA LYS A 15 1.62 12.22 -12.30
C LYS A 15 0.61 13.24 -12.83
N THR A 16 1.07 14.41 -13.20
CA THR A 16 0.29 15.36 -14.00
C THR A 16 0.74 15.26 -15.43
N ARG A 17 -0.19 15.13 -16.37
CA ARG A 17 0.12 15.07 -17.81
C ARG A 17 -0.29 16.35 -18.50
N PHE A 18 0.63 16.92 -19.28
CA PHE A 18 0.36 18.07 -20.13
C PHE A 18 0.48 17.65 -21.60
N TYR A 19 -0.59 17.84 -22.35
CA TYR A 19 -0.66 17.64 -23.78
C TYR A 19 -0.40 18.97 -24.51
N PHE A 20 0.14 18.90 -25.73
CA PHE A 20 0.37 20.07 -26.56
C PHE A 20 -0.63 20.11 -27.71
N LEU A 21 -1.30 21.25 -27.88
CA LEU A 21 -2.16 21.55 -29.03
C LEU A 21 -1.45 22.56 -29.91
N ILE A 22 -1.10 22.14 -31.12
CA ILE A 22 -0.22 22.88 -32.02
C ILE A 22 -0.65 22.74 -33.48
N LEU A 23 -0.44 23.78 -34.29
CA LEU A 23 -0.61 23.72 -35.75
C LEU A 23 0.64 23.12 -36.41
N ASN A 24 0.46 22.33 -37.47
CA ASN A 24 1.57 21.68 -38.17
C ASN A 24 2.57 22.67 -38.80
N ASP A 25 2.15 23.90 -39.10
CA ASP A 25 2.98 24.95 -39.71
C ASP A 25 3.66 25.89 -38.69
N SER A 26 3.50 25.63 -37.39
CA SER A 26 4.04 26.51 -36.32
C SER A 26 5.54 26.33 -36.08
N LEU A 27 6.20 27.38 -35.57
CA LEU A 27 7.63 27.36 -35.21
C LEU A 27 7.97 26.40 -34.07
N PHE A 28 6.98 26.00 -33.26
CA PHE A 28 7.17 25.10 -32.14
C PHE A 28 7.07 23.62 -32.52
N TYR A 29 6.58 23.29 -33.72
CA TYR A 29 6.40 21.91 -34.19
C TYR A 29 7.77 21.22 -34.37
N GLY A 30 7.95 20.05 -33.75
CA GLY A 30 9.27 19.36 -33.70
C GLY A 30 10.23 19.93 -32.64
N THR A 31 9.77 20.93 -31.89
CA THR A 31 10.28 21.46 -30.62
C THR A 31 10.70 20.46 -29.56
N GLU A 32 11.78 20.64 -28.78
CA GLU A 32 11.83 20.04 -27.43
C GLU A 32 11.16 20.99 -26.41
N ALA A 33 10.13 20.50 -25.72
CA ALA A 33 9.58 21.10 -24.52
C ALA A 33 10.27 20.51 -23.28
N VAL A 34 10.63 21.37 -22.34
CA VAL A 34 11.32 20.98 -21.10
C VAL A 34 10.48 21.41 -19.90
N ALA A 35 10.14 20.45 -19.03
CA ALA A 35 9.57 20.73 -17.72
C ALA A 35 10.70 21.09 -16.75
N LEU A 36 10.57 22.25 -16.13
CA LEU A 36 11.52 22.84 -15.20
C LEU A 36 10.90 23.02 -13.83
N ASP A 37 11.70 22.76 -12.81
CA ASP A 37 11.37 23.12 -11.42
C ASP A 37 11.39 24.65 -11.22
N ILE A 38 10.90 25.14 -10.07
CA ILE A 38 11.01 26.56 -9.67
C ILE A 38 12.44 27.08 -9.74
N ASN A 39 13.41 26.18 -9.51
CA ASN A 39 14.85 26.43 -9.51
C ASN A 39 15.47 26.36 -10.93
N GLY A 40 14.67 26.10 -11.97
CA GLY A 40 15.13 25.99 -13.36
C GLY A 40 15.88 24.69 -13.68
N ARG A 41 15.79 23.68 -12.81
CA ARG A 41 16.32 22.33 -13.04
C ARG A 41 15.40 21.55 -13.98
N LYS A 42 15.97 20.82 -14.93
CA LYS A 42 15.23 19.96 -15.86
C LYS A 42 14.70 18.71 -15.14
N ILE A 43 13.39 18.49 -15.23
CA ILE A 43 12.70 17.32 -14.67
C ILE A 43 12.42 16.29 -15.78
N SER A 44 11.85 16.76 -16.88
CA SER A 44 11.41 15.92 -17.99
C SER A 44 11.52 16.70 -19.30
N ASN A 45 11.71 16.01 -20.42
CA ASN A 45 11.54 16.58 -21.75
C ASN A 45 10.60 15.73 -22.59
N SER A 46 9.97 16.39 -23.54
CA SER A 46 9.15 15.75 -24.55
C SER A 46 9.20 16.56 -25.83
N THR A 47 9.01 15.91 -26.97
CA THR A 47 8.92 16.59 -28.25
C THR A 47 7.50 17.12 -28.47
N ILE A 48 7.39 18.31 -29.03
CA ILE A 48 6.12 19.00 -29.25
C ILE A 48 5.49 18.49 -30.55
N PHE A 49 4.55 17.57 -30.39
CA PHE A 49 3.68 17.07 -31.45
C PHE A 49 2.25 16.92 -30.91
N ASN A 50 1.26 16.99 -31.80
CA ASN A 50 -0.11 16.65 -31.43
C ASN A 50 -0.17 15.17 -31.00
N GLY A 51 -0.69 14.90 -29.81
CA GLY A 51 -0.72 13.57 -29.20
C GLY A 51 0.45 13.25 -28.25
N ASN A 52 1.57 13.98 -28.36
CA ASN A 52 2.66 13.85 -27.38
C ASN A 52 2.33 14.62 -26.10
N TYR A 53 2.94 14.15 -25.01
CA TYR A 53 2.72 14.70 -23.69
C TYR A 53 4.00 14.80 -22.87
N ILE A 54 3.98 15.68 -21.88
CA ILE A 54 5.00 15.74 -20.83
C ILE A 54 4.36 15.38 -19.49
N GLU A 55 5.01 14.49 -18.75
CA GLU A 55 4.57 14.12 -17.41
C GLU A 55 5.45 14.79 -16.37
N ILE A 56 4.80 15.37 -15.37
CA ILE A 56 5.45 15.94 -14.19
C ILE A 56 4.95 15.15 -12.99
N GLN A 57 5.86 14.56 -12.21
CA GLN A 57 5.50 14.00 -10.91
C GLN A 57 5.59 15.14 -9.89
N PRO A 58 4.45 15.66 -9.36
CA PRO A 58 4.53 16.61 -8.26
C PRO A 58 5.15 15.92 -7.04
N GLY A 59 6.09 16.60 -6.39
CA GLY A 59 6.71 16.08 -5.18
C GLY A 59 5.71 16.07 -4.02
N PHE A 60 5.64 14.97 -3.27
CA PHE A 60 4.70 14.82 -2.15
C PHE A 60 4.85 15.91 -1.08
N PHE A 61 6.09 16.38 -0.86
CA PHE A 61 6.41 17.46 0.09
C PHE A 61 6.89 18.75 -0.62
N SER A 62 6.66 18.89 -1.93
CA SER A 62 7.12 20.09 -2.64
C SER A 62 6.32 21.30 -2.19
N LYS A 63 7.02 22.32 -1.66
CA LYS A 63 6.42 23.53 -1.08
C LYS A 63 5.69 24.41 -2.12
N SER A 64 5.83 24.11 -3.41
CA SER A 64 5.11 24.75 -4.50
C SER A 64 4.71 23.72 -5.56
N LEU A 65 3.43 23.74 -5.96
CA LEU A 65 2.87 22.99 -7.09
C LEU A 65 3.19 23.66 -8.44
N ASN A 66 3.96 24.74 -8.43
CA ASN A 66 4.25 25.57 -9.59
C ASN A 66 5.48 25.05 -10.33
N TYR A 67 5.31 24.69 -11.59
CA TYR A 67 6.35 24.27 -12.51
C TYR A 67 6.41 25.22 -13.70
N LYS A 68 7.53 25.21 -14.43
CA LYS A 68 7.71 25.98 -15.66
C LYS A 68 7.85 25.03 -16.83
N ILE A 69 7.03 25.19 -17.85
CA ILE A 69 7.22 24.50 -19.13
C ILE A 69 7.91 25.48 -20.05
N GLY A 70 9.17 25.18 -20.38
CA GLY A 70 10.00 25.99 -21.25
C GLY A 70 10.03 25.43 -22.67
N PHE A 71 10.06 26.35 -23.63
CA PHE A 71 10.18 26.07 -25.06
C PHE A 71 11.47 26.71 -25.59
N ASN A 72 12.13 26.01 -26.52
CA ASN A 72 13.38 26.47 -27.14
C ASN A 72 14.44 26.86 -26.08
N CYS A 73 14.92 25.84 -25.37
CA CYS A 73 15.79 26.01 -24.21
C CYS A 73 17.26 25.78 -24.54
N THR A 74 18.14 26.61 -23.96
CA THR A 74 19.60 26.46 -24.05
C THR A 74 20.18 26.03 -22.71
N LYS A 75 21.20 25.18 -22.76
CA LYS A 75 21.94 24.73 -21.57
C LYS A 75 23.02 25.76 -21.22
N THR A 76 23.00 26.27 -19.99
CA THR A 76 24.07 27.14 -19.48
C THR A 76 25.10 26.26 -18.77
N LYS A 77 26.40 26.45 -19.03
CA LYS A 77 27.46 25.56 -18.51
C LYS A 77 27.82 25.79 -17.03
N GLU A 78 27.39 26.89 -16.41
CA GLU A 78 27.81 27.27 -15.05
C GLU A 78 26.87 26.80 -13.93
N LEU A 79 25.64 26.39 -14.25
CA LEU A 79 24.71 25.74 -13.34
C LEU A 79 23.83 24.82 -14.20
N GLU A 80 23.36 23.67 -13.70
CA GLU A 80 22.37 22.82 -14.39
C GLU A 80 20.98 23.49 -14.57
N ILE A 81 20.95 24.82 -14.66
CA ILE A 81 19.80 25.64 -14.94
C ILE A 81 19.65 25.75 -16.46
N THR A 82 18.48 25.34 -16.93
CA THR A 82 18.10 25.47 -18.34
C THR A 82 17.37 26.79 -18.52
N LYS A 83 17.91 27.69 -19.35
CA LYS A 83 17.26 28.98 -19.68
C LYS A 83 16.45 28.82 -20.96
N CYS A 84 15.17 29.16 -20.92
CA CYS A 84 14.26 29.00 -22.05
C CYS A 84 13.83 30.36 -22.60
N PHE A 85 13.68 30.44 -23.92
CA PHE A 85 13.30 31.67 -24.61
C PHE A 85 11.85 32.07 -24.30
N LYS A 86 10.93 31.10 -24.34
CA LYS A 86 9.56 31.24 -23.81
C LYS A 86 9.32 30.20 -22.74
N TYR A 87 8.58 30.56 -21.70
CA TYR A 87 8.14 29.62 -20.67
C TYR A 87 6.75 29.98 -20.17
N LYS A 88 5.99 28.96 -19.76
CA LYS A 88 4.70 29.14 -19.10
C LYS A 88 4.73 28.52 -17.71
N ASN A 89 4.24 29.27 -16.72
CA ASN A 89 4.03 28.74 -15.38
C ASN A 89 2.77 27.86 -15.40
N VAL A 90 2.89 26.65 -14.87
CA VAL A 90 1.81 25.66 -14.77
C VAL A 90 1.74 25.10 -13.37
N GLU A 91 0.55 24.79 -12.90
CA GLU A 91 0.36 24.10 -11.62
C GLU A 91 0.19 22.61 -11.87
N ALA A 92 1.11 21.78 -11.39
CA ALA A 92 1.03 20.34 -11.54
C ALA A 92 0.29 19.72 -10.35
N GLN A 93 -0.99 19.41 -10.54
CA GLN A 93 -1.83 18.75 -9.55
C GLN A 93 -1.88 17.23 -9.79
N MET A 94 -1.85 16.44 -8.71
CA MET A 94 -1.80 14.98 -8.81
C MET A 94 -2.96 14.40 -9.61
N GLY A 95 -2.64 13.53 -10.57
CA GLY A 95 -3.62 12.82 -11.39
C GLY A 95 -4.41 13.69 -12.38
N ALA A 96 -4.06 14.98 -12.51
CA ALA A 96 -4.69 15.89 -13.47
C ALA A 96 -4.08 15.73 -14.86
N ALA A 97 -4.90 15.99 -15.88
CA ALA A 97 -4.45 16.12 -17.26
C ALA A 97 -4.87 17.47 -17.81
N PHE A 98 -3.92 18.18 -18.40
CA PHE A 98 -4.10 19.51 -18.99
C PHE A 98 -3.68 19.49 -20.46
N VAL A 99 -4.30 20.34 -21.29
CA VAL A 99 -3.88 20.64 -22.66
C VAL A 99 -3.39 22.08 -22.68
N ILE A 100 -2.21 22.29 -23.25
CA ILE A 100 -1.62 23.60 -23.48
C ILE A 100 -1.85 23.95 -24.94
N ASP A 101 -2.58 25.03 -25.18
CA ASP A 101 -2.81 25.61 -26.49
C ASP A 101 -1.61 26.47 -26.88
N LEU A 102 -0.74 25.92 -27.74
CA LEU A 102 0.47 26.59 -28.21
C LEU A 102 0.17 27.56 -29.36
N ILE A 103 -0.96 27.42 -30.04
CA ILE A 103 -1.37 28.31 -31.15
C ILE A 103 -1.49 29.74 -30.63
N LYS A 104 -2.22 29.90 -29.51
CA LYS A 104 -2.39 31.20 -28.86
C LYS A 104 -1.10 31.76 -28.25
N ILE A 105 -0.12 30.91 -27.93
CA ILE A 105 1.18 31.32 -27.34
C ILE A 105 2.14 31.84 -28.43
N GLU A 106 1.98 31.38 -29.66
CA GLU A 106 2.73 31.90 -30.82
C GLU A 106 2.24 33.29 -31.25
N GLU A 107 0.93 33.52 -31.25
CA GLU A 107 0.26 34.76 -31.73
C GLU A 107 0.41 35.99 -30.80
N GLU A 108 1.32 35.96 -29.84
CA GLU A 108 1.37 36.86 -28.68
C GLU A 108 1.27 38.38 -28.99
N ASN A 109 0.03 38.90 -28.97
CA ASN A 109 -0.29 40.28 -28.58
C ASN A 109 -0.93 40.22 -27.18
N LYS A 110 -0.39 41.02 -26.27
CA LYS A 110 -0.49 40.96 -24.80
C LYS A 110 -1.87 41.30 -24.19
N GLU A 111 -3.00 40.93 -24.79
CA GLU A 111 -4.32 41.20 -24.21
C GLU A 111 -5.22 39.98 -24.27
N ASN A 112 -5.01 39.07 -23.31
CA ASN A 112 -6.03 38.34 -22.54
C ASN A 112 -5.35 37.15 -21.88
N GLU A 113 -5.05 37.28 -20.59
CA GLU A 113 -4.27 36.30 -19.82
C GLU A 113 -5.01 34.98 -19.53
N ASN A 114 -6.22 34.80 -20.08
CA ASN A 114 -7.14 33.78 -19.64
C ASN A 114 -7.40 32.77 -20.77
N ASN A 115 -6.88 31.55 -20.60
CA ASN A 115 -7.19 30.31 -21.32
C ASN A 115 -6.23 29.87 -22.44
N TYR A 116 -4.95 29.71 -22.07
CA TYR A 116 -3.97 28.88 -22.82
C TYR A 116 -3.91 27.43 -22.31
N ILE A 117 -4.57 27.12 -21.19
CA ILE A 117 -4.53 25.80 -20.55
C ILE A 117 -5.96 25.32 -20.38
N GLY A 118 -6.33 24.23 -21.05
CA GLY A 118 -7.59 23.53 -20.85
C GLY A 118 -7.39 22.36 -19.89
N GLN A 119 -8.26 22.22 -18.89
CA GLN A 119 -8.26 21.03 -18.03
C GLN A 119 -9.08 19.91 -18.68
N LEU A 120 -8.46 18.75 -18.90
CA LEU A 120 -9.13 17.58 -19.48
C LEU A 120 -9.62 16.64 -18.38
N VAL A 121 -8.78 16.43 -17.37
CA VAL A 121 -9.08 15.55 -16.24
C VAL A 121 -8.92 16.34 -14.95
N ARG A 122 -9.93 16.23 -14.09
CA ARG A 122 -9.93 16.86 -12.76
C ARG A 122 -8.79 16.31 -11.90
N SER A 123 -8.13 17.18 -11.15
CA SER A 123 -7.16 16.77 -10.14
C SER A 123 -7.81 15.90 -9.06
N ASN A 124 -7.04 14.92 -8.58
CA ASN A 124 -7.47 14.10 -7.46
C ASN A 124 -6.75 14.58 -6.19
N SER A 125 -7.50 15.22 -5.29
CA SER A 125 -7.01 15.65 -3.99
C SER A 125 -7.75 14.87 -2.90
N VAL A 126 -7.10 13.84 -2.36
CA VAL A 126 -7.59 13.14 -1.17
C VAL A 126 -6.89 13.73 0.04
N SER A 127 -7.65 14.08 1.08
CA SER A 127 -7.07 14.56 2.33
C SER A 127 -6.27 13.45 2.99
N ILE A 128 -5.06 13.76 3.48
CA ILE A 128 -4.23 12.82 4.26
C ILE A 128 -4.98 12.28 5.50
N LEU A 129 -5.96 13.03 6.02
CA LEU A 129 -6.79 12.58 7.15
C LEU A 129 -7.56 11.29 6.84
N TRP A 130 -7.81 10.97 5.57
CA TRP A 130 -8.45 9.69 5.20
C TRP A 130 -7.56 8.47 5.46
N GLN A 131 -6.25 8.64 5.64
CA GLN A 131 -5.35 7.55 6.03
C GLN A 131 -5.51 7.16 7.50
N PHE A 132 -5.94 8.11 8.35
CA PHE A 132 -6.09 7.91 9.78
C PHE A 132 -7.03 6.76 10.16
N PRO A 133 -8.29 6.70 9.65
CA PRO A 133 -9.19 5.60 9.99
C PRO A 133 -8.63 4.23 9.54
N GLN A 134 -7.95 4.16 8.41
CA GLN A 134 -7.36 2.91 7.92
C GLN A 134 -6.24 2.42 8.86
N VAL A 135 -5.30 3.29 9.22
CA VAL A 135 -4.20 2.92 10.13
C VAL A 135 -4.73 2.51 11.50
N LEU A 136 -5.72 3.22 12.02
CA LEU A 136 -6.34 2.88 13.29
C LEU A 136 -6.92 1.46 13.29
N VAL A 137 -7.69 1.10 12.27
CA VAL A 137 -8.29 -0.25 12.17
C VAL A 137 -7.22 -1.33 12.03
N ILE A 138 -6.18 -1.08 11.22
CA ILE A 138 -5.07 -2.02 11.03
C ILE A 138 -4.33 -2.25 12.36
N THR A 139 -3.98 -1.17 13.07
CA THR A 139 -3.26 -1.27 14.34
C THR A 139 -4.07 -1.99 15.42
N ILE A 140 -5.39 -1.76 15.50
CA ILE A 140 -6.25 -2.51 16.42
C ILE A 140 -6.24 -4.00 16.05
N GLY A 141 -6.37 -4.34 14.76
CA GLY A 141 -6.30 -5.71 14.28
C GLY A 141 -4.96 -6.38 14.62
N GLU A 142 -3.86 -5.66 14.45
CA GLU A 142 -2.51 -6.14 14.80
C GLU A 142 -2.39 -6.47 16.29
N ILE A 143 -2.86 -5.58 17.18
CA ILE A 143 -2.81 -5.84 18.62
C ILE A 143 -3.68 -7.05 18.99
N LEU A 144 -4.89 -7.12 18.45
CA LEU A 144 -5.87 -8.17 18.77
C LEU A 144 -5.53 -9.55 18.19
N PHE A 145 -4.69 -9.63 17.16
CA PHE A 145 -4.29 -10.89 16.54
C PHE A 145 -2.85 -11.27 16.86
N SER A 146 -1.91 -10.34 16.69
CA SER A 146 -0.47 -10.62 16.80
C SER A 146 -0.01 -10.75 18.24
N VAL A 147 -0.29 -9.74 19.07
CA VAL A 147 0.19 -9.68 20.46
C VAL A 147 -0.48 -10.75 21.32
N THR A 148 -1.81 -10.81 21.25
CA THR A 148 -2.62 -11.80 21.98
C THR A 148 -2.37 -13.24 21.49
N GLY A 149 -2.18 -13.45 20.18
CA GLY A 149 -1.92 -14.77 19.62
C GLY A 149 -0.58 -15.34 20.06
N LEU A 150 0.46 -14.48 20.14
CA LEU A 150 1.75 -14.85 20.69
C LEU A 150 1.68 -15.14 22.18
N GLU A 151 0.98 -14.31 22.96
CA GLU A 151 0.78 -14.52 24.39
C GLU A 151 0.08 -15.86 24.67
N PHE A 152 -0.99 -16.16 23.94
CA PHE A 152 -1.68 -17.44 24.02
C PHE A 152 -0.77 -18.62 23.61
N SER A 153 0.00 -18.47 22.55
CA SER A 153 0.94 -19.51 22.11
C SER A 153 2.01 -19.78 23.16
N TYR A 154 2.46 -18.76 23.90
CA TYR A 154 3.43 -18.91 24.97
C TYR A 154 2.87 -19.55 26.24
N SER A 155 1.60 -19.35 26.58
CA SER A 155 0.98 -20.03 27.72
C SER A 155 0.70 -21.51 27.44
N GLN A 156 0.52 -21.87 26.17
CA GLN A 156 0.25 -23.25 25.75
C GLN A 156 1.52 -24.07 25.42
N ALA A 157 2.72 -23.47 25.46
CA ALA A 157 3.96 -24.14 25.11
C ALA A 157 4.89 -24.38 26.31
N ALA A 158 5.59 -25.51 26.28
CA ALA A 158 6.57 -25.85 27.31
C ALA A 158 7.67 -24.75 27.44
N PRO A 159 8.21 -24.52 28.66
CA PRO A 159 9.13 -23.41 28.93
C PRO A 159 10.36 -23.34 28.01
N SER A 160 10.86 -24.49 27.55
CA SER A 160 12.03 -24.61 26.67
C SER A 160 11.75 -24.30 25.19
N MET A 161 10.49 -24.20 24.76
CA MET A 161 10.10 -24.04 23.35
C MET A 161 9.73 -22.61 22.94
N LYS A 162 9.74 -21.65 23.88
CA LYS A 162 9.35 -20.26 23.60
C LYS A 162 10.14 -19.61 22.46
N SER A 163 11.45 -19.86 22.38
CA SER A 163 12.30 -19.34 21.29
C SER A 163 11.94 -19.92 19.92
N VAL A 164 11.58 -21.21 19.86
CA VAL A 164 11.17 -21.88 18.62
C VAL A 164 9.82 -21.34 18.14
N LEU A 165 8.88 -21.07 19.05
CA LEU A 165 7.61 -20.43 18.71
C LEU A 165 7.80 -19.03 18.12
N GLN A 166 8.65 -18.21 18.72
CA GLN A 166 8.96 -16.88 18.17
C GLN A 166 9.56 -16.97 16.76
N ALA A 167 10.47 -17.93 16.54
CA ALA A 167 11.07 -18.16 15.23
C ALA A 167 10.02 -18.61 14.19
N LEU A 168 9.10 -19.49 14.58
CA LEU A 168 7.99 -19.91 13.73
C LEU A 168 7.02 -18.75 13.44
N TRP A 169 6.73 -17.91 14.42
CA TRP A 169 5.92 -16.71 14.22
C TRP A 169 6.55 -15.79 13.16
N LEU A 170 7.83 -15.46 13.30
CA LEU A 170 8.56 -14.65 12.32
C LEU A 170 8.62 -15.30 10.93
N LEU A 171 8.69 -16.64 10.87
CA LEU A 171 8.64 -17.37 9.61
C LEU A 171 7.30 -17.19 8.89
N THR A 172 6.18 -17.14 9.63
CA THR A 172 4.87 -16.84 9.01
C THR A 172 4.81 -15.42 8.44
N VAL A 173 5.39 -14.43 9.14
CA VAL A 173 5.49 -13.05 8.65
C VAL A 173 6.33 -12.99 7.37
N PHE A 174 7.43 -13.74 7.31
CA PHE A 174 8.23 -13.86 6.09
C PHE A 174 7.42 -14.39 4.91
N PHE A 175 6.68 -15.48 5.09
CA PHE A 175 5.82 -16.01 4.02
C PHE A 175 4.73 -15.03 3.60
N GLY A 176 4.14 -14.29 4.55
CA GLY A 176 3.18 -13.22 4.23
C GLY A 176 3.78 -12.15 3.33
N ASN A 177 4.99 -11.67 3.65
CA ASN A 177 5.71 -10.68 2.84
C ASN A 177 6.09 -11.23 1.45
N VAL A 178 6.46 -12.50 1.35
CA VAL A 178 6.75 -13.14 0.05
C VAL A 178 5.50 -13.16 -0.84
N VAL A 179 4.33 -13.47 -0.28
CA VAL A 179 3.06 -13.46 -1.03
C VAL A 179 2.72 -12.06 -1.55
N ASP A 180 2.91 -11.02 -0.72
CA ASP A 180 2.68 -9.62 -1.11
C ASP A 180 3.58 -9.18 -2.28
N VAL A 181 4.88 -9.50 -2.22
CA VAL A 181 5.82 -9.22 -3.31
C VAL A 181 5.43 -9.93 -4.60
N ILE A 182 4.97 -11.19 -4.53
CA ILE A 182 4.53 -11.93 -5.71
C ILE A 182 3.33 -11.23 -6.35
N ILE A 183 2.34 -10.80 -5.55
CA ILE A 183 1.14 -10.15 -6.09
C ILE A 183 1.48 -8.80 -6.72
N SER A 184 2.31 -7.98 -6.07
CA SER A 184 2.72 -6.68 -6.62
C SER A 184 3.49 -6.78 -7.94
N HIS A 185 4.23 -7.86 -8.17
CA HIS A 185 4.99 -8.08 -9.40
C HIS A 185 4.13 -8.57 -10.58
N LEU A 186 2.89 -8.98 -10.35
CA LEU A 186 1.99 -9.47 -11.41
C LEU A 186 1.40 -8.35 -12.29
N GLU A 187 1.77 -7.08 -12.06
CA GLU A 187 1.39 -5.89 -12.85
C GLU A 187 -0.07 -5.90 -13.36
N ILE A 188 -1.02 -6.16 -12.44
CA ILE A 188 -2.44 -6.18 -12.78
C ILE A 188 -2.86 -4.76 -13.22
N PRO A 189 -3.43 -4.59 -14.43
CA PRO A 189 -3.67 -3.25 -15.00
C PRO A 189 -4.75 -2.45 -14.25
N ASP A 190 -5.65 -3.13 -13.55
CA ASP A 190 -6.74 -2.52 -12.79
C ASP A 190 -6.50 -2.61 -11.27
N PRO A 191 -6.31 -1.47 -10.57
CA PRO A 191 -6.12 -1.43 -9.11
C PRO A 191 -7.27 -2.07 -8.33
N VAL A 192 -8.48 -2.04 -8.89
CA VAL A 192 -9.67 -2.63 -8.27
C VAL A 192 -9.56 -4.15 -8.21
N ALA A 193 -9.03 -4.78 -9.26
CA ALA A 193 -8.86 -6.23 -9.30
C ALA A 193 -7.82 -6.70 -8.27
N GLU A 194 -6.77 -5.92 -8.06
CA GLU A 194 -5.76 -6.18 -7.03
C GLU A 194 -6.39 -6.22 -5.62
N PHE A 195 -7.24 -5.24 -5.28
CA PHE A 195 -7.94 -5.23 -4.00
C PHE A 195 -8.88 -6.43 -3.80
N PHE A 196 -9.54 -6.90 -4.86
CA PHE A 196 -10.38 -8.10 -4.79
C PHE A 196 -9.57 -9.38 -4.52
N ILE A 197 -8.34 -9.47 -5.06
CA ILE A 197 -7.44 -10.59 -4.80
C ILE A 197 -7.03 -10.60 -3.32
N TYR A 198 -6.59 -9.47 -2.77
CA TYR A 198 -6.26 -9.37 -1.34
C TYR A 198 -7.45 -9.70 -0.44
N ALA A 199 -8.64 -9.19 -0.76
CA ALA A 199 -9.86 -9.48 -0.01
C ALA A 199 -10.18 -10.99 0.00
N THR A 200 -10.09 -11.64 -1.16
CA THR A 200 -10.35 -13.08 -1.31
C THR A 200 -9.34 -13.91 -0.51
N LEU A 201 -8.06 -13.53 -0.57
CA LEU A 201 -7.00 -14.19 0.20
C LEU A 201 -7.24 -14.04 1.71
N MET A 202 -7.66 -12.86 2.18
CA MET A 202 -7.98 -12.63 3.59
C MET A 202 -9.17 -13.48 4.06
N PHE A 203 -10.24 -13.58 3.28
CA PHE A 203 -11.37 -14.46 3.62
C PHE A 203 -10.96 -15.93 3.73
N LEU A 204 -10.10 -16.41 2.84
CA LEU A 204 -9.56 -17.77 2.88
C LEU A 204 -8.77 -17.99 4.18
N VAL A 205 -7.86 -17.08 4.51
CA VAL A 205 -7.05 -17.16 5.74
C VAL A 205 -7.93 -17.18 6.99
N ILE A 206 -8.91 -16.26 7.08
CA ILE A 206 -9.88 -16.24 8.19
C ILE A 206 -10.63 -17.57 8.28
N GLY A 207 -11.08 -18.13 7.15
CA GLY A 207 -11.77 -19.42 7.10
C GLY A 207 -10.92 -20.57 7.65
N ILE A 208 -9.64 -20.64 7.28
CA ILE A 208 -8.70 -21.63 7.81
C ILE A 208 -8.54 -21.47 9.33
N PHE A 209 -8.34 -20.23 9.82
CA PHE A 209 -8.20 -19.97 11.25
C PHE A 209 -9.44 -20.37 12.06
N ILE A 210 -10.64 -20.11 11.53
CA ILE A 210 -11.90 -20.54 12.18
C ILE A 210 -11.96 -22.07 12.29
N ILE A 211 -11.61 -22.79 11.22
CA ILE A 211 -11.62 -24.26 11.24
C ILE A 211 -10.62 -24.80 12.27
N LEU A 212 -9.42 -24.22 12.33
CA LEU A 212 -8.40 -24.60 13.32
C LEU A 212 -8.86 -24.31 14.76
N ALA A 213 -9.47 -23.14 15.00
CA ALA A 213 -9.96 -22.75 16.32
C ALA A 213 -11.06 -23.69 16.83
N VAL A 214 -11.99 -24.10 15.97
CA VAL A 214 -13.07 -25.04 16.36
C VAL A 214 -12.55 -26.42 16.74
N ARG A 215 -11.40 -26.84 16.20
CA ARG A 215 -10.78 -28.14 16.47
C ARG A 215 -9.73 -28.09 17.58
N TYR A 216 -9.50 -26.93 18.19
CA TYR A 216 -8.45 -26.75 19.19
C TYR A 216 -8.89 -27.28 20.56
N ILE A 217 -8.00 -28.03 21.21
CA ILE A 217 -8.19 -28.55 22.58
C ILE A 217 -7.16 -27.84 23.46
N TYR A 218 -7.62 -27.20 24.53
CA TYR A 218 -6.77 -26.44 25.47
C TYR A 218 -5.95 -27.38 26.34
N VAL A 219 -4.69 -27.01 26.59
CA VAL A 219 -3.80 -27.69 27.54
C VAL A 219 -3.73 -26.86 28.81
N ASP A 220 -4.02 -27.48 29.96
CA ASP A 220 -3.96 -26.83 31.27
C ASP A 220 -2.50 -26.55 31.67
N GLU A 221 -2.22 -25.28 31.99
CA GLU A 221 -0.89 -24.76 32.29
C GLU A 221 -0.23 -25.43 33.51
N HIS A 222 -1.03 -25.92 34.46
CA HIS A 222 -0.57 -26.62 35.67
C HIS A 222 0.15 -27.95 35.37
N ASN A 223 0.00 -28.52 34.16
CA ASN A 223 0.68 -29.74 33.74
C ASN A 223 2.03 -29.47 33.02
N LEU A 224 2.37 -28.20 32.78
CA LEU A 224 3.60 -27.77 32.08
C LEU A 224 4.72 -27.34 33.03
N GLU A 225 4.43 -27.22 34.33
CA GLU A 225 5.42 -26.95 35.37
C GLU A 225 6.25 -28.21 35.66
N ILE A 226 7.55 -28.16 35.35
CA ILE A 226 8.53 -29.14 35.84
C ILE A 226 8.82 -28.75 37.29
N PRO A 227 8.73 -29.67 38.28
CA PRO A 227 8.95 -29.32 39.68
C PRO A 227 10.42 -28.94 39.91
N ASP A 228 10.66 -27.67 40.24
CA ASP A 228 12.00 -27.08 40.41
C ASP A 228 12.66 -27.39 41.77
N SER A 229 12.10 -28.26 42.62
CA SER A 229 12.66 -28.57 43.94
C SER A 229 12.85 -30.09 44.17
N PRO A 230 14.04 -30.54 44.62
CA PRO A 230 14.33 -31.96 44.85
C PRO A 230 13.49 -32.62 45.95
N GLU A 231 12.71 -31.86 46.73
CA GLU A 231 11.88 -32.38 47.83
C GLU A 231 10.59 -33.09 47.35
N GLN A 232 10.13 -32.85 46.11
CA GLN A 232 8.91 -33.46 45.56
C GLN A 232 9.12 -34.82 44.87
N ILE A 233 10.37 -35.31 44.80
CA ILE A 233 10.70 -36.59 44.16
C ILE A 233 10.28 -37.77 45.05
N GLU A 234 10.27 -37.61 46.38
CA GLU A 234 9.91 -38.71 47.32
C GLU A 234 8.41 -38.93 47.51
N GLU A 235 7.55 -37.91 47.34
CA GLU A 235 6.08 -38.10 47.46
C GLU A 235 5.44 -38.74 46.21
N SER A 236 6.08 -38.59 45.05
CA SER A 236 5.55 -39.00 43.74
C SER A 236 5.21 -40.51 43.62
N PRO A 237 6.01 -41.46 44.13
CA PRO A 237 5.69 -42.89 43.99
C PRO A 237 4.51 -43.34 44.85
N GLU A 238 4.24 -42.65 45.98
CA GLU A 238 3.19 -43.04 46.92
C GLU A 238 1.81 -42.48 46.50
N LYS A 239 1.79 -41.25 45.97
CA LYS A 239 0.59 -40.61 45.42
C LYS A 239 0.08 -41.33 44.16
N ILE A 240 1.00 -41.71 43.26
CA ILE A 240 0.67 -42.47 42.04
C ILE A 240 0.08 -43.85 42.37
N LYS A 241 0.58 -44.55 43.41
CA LYS A 241 0.01 -45.83 43.86
C LYS A 241 -1.41 -45.68 44.44
N ASN A 242 -1.67 -44.60 45.17
CA ASN A 242 -2.98 -44.32 45.75
C ASN A 242 -4.01 -43.94 44.67
N ASP A 243 -3.60 -43.17 43.66
CA ASP A 243 -4.46 -42.78 42.54
C ASP A 243 -4.77 -43.95 41.58
N LEU A 244 -3.81 -44.85 41.34
CA LEU A 244 -4.03 -46.09 40.58
C LEU A 244 -4.99 -47.06 41.29
N ASN A 245 -4.97 -47.12 42.63
CA ASN A 245 -5.94 -47.91 43.41
C ASN A 245 -7.34 -47.28 43.43
N SER A 246 -7.43 -45.94 43.38
CA SER A 246 -8.70 -45.20 43.31
C SER A 246 -9.41 -45.36 41.95
N THR A 247 -8.65 -45.32 40.85
CA THR A 247 -9.20 -45.47 39.50
C THR A 247 -9.59 -46.90 39.14
N ARG A 248 -8.94 -47.92 39.71
CA ARG A 248 -9.32 -49.33 39.50
C ARG A 248 -10.70 -49.69 40.06
N ASN A 249 -11.24 -48.90 41.00
CA ASN A 249 -12.48 -49.22 41.71
C ASN A 249 -13.76 -48.55 41.15
N ARG A 250 -13.65 -47.77 40.06
CA ARG A 250 -14.83 -47.17 39.41
C ARG A 250 -15.27 -47.99 38.19
N ARG A 251 -16.37 -48.73 38.32
CA ARG A 251 -17.11 -49.30 37.17
C ARG A 251 -17.74 -48.18 36.33
N PRO A 252 -17.79 -48.28 34.99
CA PRO A 252 -18.46 -47.29 34.16
C PRO A 252 -19.98 -47.39 34.35
N THR A 253 -20.62 -46.28 34.70
CA THR A 253 -22.10 -46.15 34.65
C THR A 253 -22.50 -45.51 33.33
N PRO A 254 -23.65 -45.89 32.74
CA PRO A 254 -23.98 -45.53 31.38
C PRO A 254 -24.61 -44.14 31.25
N PHE A 255 -24.42 -43.59 30.06
CA PHE A 255 -25.10 -42.47 29.43
C PHE A 255 -26.61 -42.45 29.71
N ILE A 256 -27.11 -41.39 30.37
CA ILE A 256 -28.53 -41.01 30.34
C ILE A 256 -28.63 -39.51 30.11
N LEU A 257 -29.35 -39.17 29.03
CA LEU A 257 -29.94 -37.86 28.75
C LEU A 257 -30.97 -37.55 29.84
N GLU A 258 -30.83 -36.44 30.55
CA GLU A 258 -31.98 -35.88 31.29
C GLU A 258 -32.12 -34.37 31.04
N LYS A 259 -33.35 -34.08 30.63
CA LYS A 259 -33.98 -32.81 30.34
C LYS A 259 -34.11 -31.94 31.60
N GLU A 260 -34.25 -30.65 31.35
CA GLU A 260 -35.26 -29.75 31.95
C GLU A 260 -34.95 -28.96 33.25
N ASN A 261 -35.18 -27.63 33.08
CA ASN A 261 -35.55 -26.57 34.04
C ASN A 261 -34.58 -26.15 35.17
N ALA A 262 -34.03 -24.94 35.03
CA ALA A 262 -34.49 -23.73 35.73
C ALA A 262 -33.86 -22.48 35.11
#